data_AF-A0A1W9WFB7-F1
#
_entry.id   AF-A0A1W9WFB7-F1
#
_cell.length_a   1.000
_cell.length_b   1.000
_cell.length_c   1.000
_cell.angle_alpha   90.00
_cell.angle_beta   90.00
_cell.angle_gamma   90.00
#
_symmetry.space_group_name_H-M   'P 1'
#
loop_
_entity.id
_entity.type
_entity.pdbx_description
1 polymer ?
#
loop_
_entity_poly.entity_id
_entity_poly.type
_entity_poly.pdbx_seq_one_letter_code
_entity_poly.pdbx_strand_id
1 'polypeptide(L)'
;MKAKINRLVVSLVFGLCFVMMAVGMFNLNSQAVFAKPLSTDIGGVITQSTTWVITNSPYILTSDVTVNDDVTLTIEPGVVVKGQTNSELKTLGHLHAVGTASQPITFTSDINTGGDQ
;
A
#
# COMPACT_ATOMS: atom_id res chain seq x y z
N MET A 1 7.69 55.63 42.62
CA MET A 1 7.31 54.51 43.53
C MET A 1 7.36 53.22 42.72
N LYS A 2 8.16 52.24 43.17
CA LYS A 2 8.43 50.98 42.47
C LYS A 2 7.32 49.96 42.80
N ALA A 3 6.45 49.64 41.86
CA ALA A 3 5.60 48.45 41.96
C ALA A 3 6.40 47.24 41.44
N LYS A 4 7.03 46.51 42.37
CA LYS A 4 7.61 45.18 42.12
C LYS A 4 6.46 44.17 41.95
N ILE A 5 5.80 44.19 40.79
CA ILE A 5 4.80 43.17 40.44
C ILE A 5 5.53 41.89 40.02
N ASN A 6 5.62 40.97 40.98
CA ASN A 6 5.63 39.51 40.85
C ASN A 6 6.29 38.88 39.62
N ARG A 7 7.63 38.97 39.55
CA ARG A 7 8.47 38.04 38.75
C ARG A 7 8.20 36.55 39.05
N LEU A 8 7.57 36.23 40.19
CA LEU A 8 7.16 34.87 40.57
C LEU A 8 5.91 34.37 39.82
N VAL A 9 4.92 35.25 39.53
CA VAL A 9 3.66 34.87 38.85
C VAL A 9 3.88 34.72 37.34
N VAL A 10 4.75 35.56 36.75
CA VAL A 10 5.09 35.48 35.33
C VAL A 10 5.88 34.20 35.00
N SER A 11 6.77 33.74 35.90
CA SER A 11 7.51 32.47 35.72
C SER A 11 6.61 31.24 35.86
N LEU A 12 5.63 31.27 36.77
CA LEU A 12 4.69 30.16 37.00
C LEU A 12 3.67 30.00 35.87
N VAL A 13 3.22 31.11 35.25
CA VAL A 13 2.31 31.09 34.10
C VAL A 13 3.04 30.70 32.81
N PHE A 14 4.30 31.11 32.62
CA PHE A 14 5.09 30.67 31.46
C PHE A 14 5.56 29.20 31.57
N GLY A 15 5.92 28.73 32.77
CA GLY A 15 6.35 27.35 33.01
C GLY A 15 5.23 26.32 32.86
N LEU A 16 3.99 26.65 33.25
CA LEU A 16 2.85 25.73 33.09
C LEU A 16 2.28 25.71 31.65
N CYS A 17 2.54 26.75 30.84
CA CYS A 17 2.07 26.82 29.46
C CYS A 17 3.05 26.16 28.47
N PHE A 18 4.33 26.03 28.81
CA PHE A 18 5.30 25.37 27.93
C PHE A 18 5.26 23.82 28.01
N VAL A 19 4.76 23.24 29.11
CA VAL A 19 4.58 21.78 29.23
C VAL A 19 3.19 21.32 28.77
N MET A 20 2.21 22.22 28.69
CA MET A 20 0.83 21.95 28.22
C MET A 20 0.59 22.31 26.74
N MET A 21 1.64 22.52 25.95
CA MET A 21 1.53 22.48 24.48
C MET A 21 2.12 21.18 23.88
N ALA A 22 2.78 20.36 24.71
CA ALA A 22 3.32 19.06 24.30
C ALA A 22 2.34 17.88 24.48
N VAL A 23 1.20 18.08 25.14
CA VAL A 23 0.24 16.99 25.44
C VAL A 23 -1.04 17.08 24.58
N GLY A 24 -1.25 18.19 23.84
CA GLY A 24 -2.45 18.39 23.02
C GLY A 24 -2.35 17.96 21.55
N MET A 25 -1.14 17.73 21.03
CA MET A 25 -0.92 17.33 19.61
C MET A 25 -0.04 16.08 19.46
N PHE A 26 0.10 15.30 20.52
CA PHE A 26 0.60 13.92 20.44
C PHE A 26 -0.54 12.96 20.76
N ASN A 27 -1.64 13.08 20.00
CA ASN A 27 -2.49 11.91 19.79
C ASN A 27 -1.70 10.94 18.92
N LEU A 28 -0.84 10.14 19.53
CA LEU A 28 -0.40 8.86 18.99
C LEU A 28 -1.60 7.90 19.01
N ASN A 29 -2.66 8.23 18.27
CA ASN A 29 -3.48 7.20 17.67
C ASN A 29 -2.75 6.73 16.40
N SER A 30 -1.52 6.24 16.56
CA SER A 30 -1.06 5.16 15.70
C SER A 30 -1.86 3.94 16.12
N GLN A 31 -3.13 3.93 15.73
CA GLN A 31 -3.71 2.67 15.33
C GLN A 31 -2.80 2.26 14.18
N ALA A 32 -1.90 1.31 14.43
CA ALA A 32 -1.55 0.40 13.38
C ALA A 32 -2.88 -0.24 12.98
N VAL A 33 -3.64 0.45 12.12
CA VAL A 33 -4.40 -0.22 11.11
C VAL A 33 -3.35 -1.15 10.55
N PHE A 34 -3.51 -2.45 10.79
CA PHE A 34 -2.91 -3.46 9.97
C PHE A 34 -3.38 -3.08 8.56
N ALA A 35 -2.68 -2.15 7.92
CA ALA A 35 -3.02 -1.67 6.61
C ALA A 35 -2.90 -2.95 5.81
N LYS A 36 -4.04 -3.45 5.33
CA LYS A 36 -4.05 -4.56 4.38
C LYS A 36 -2.96 -4.20 3.37
N PRO A 37 -1.96 -5.06 3.16
CA PRO A 37 -0.88 -4.75 2.23
C PRO A 37 -1.51 -4.25 0.95
N LEU A 38 -0.98 -3.13 0.42
CA LEU A 38 -1.55 -2.50 -0.76
C LEU A 38 -1.64 -3.57 -1.84
N SER A 39 -2.86 -3.91 -2.20
CA SER A 39 -3.19 -4.99 -3.12
C SER A 39 -4.17 -4.42 -4.12
N THR A 40 -3.95 -4.78 -5.38
CA THR A 40 -4.78 -4.31 -6.48
C THR A 40 -5.60 -5.48 -6.98
N ASP A 41 -6.89 -5.45 -6.68
CA ASP A 41 -7.82 -6.45 -7.20
C ASP A 41 -8.09 -6.16 -8.68
N ILE A 42 -7.86 -7.14 -9.55
CA ILE A 42 -8.04 -7.04 -10.99
C ILE A 42 -8.99 -8.14 -11.47
N GLY A 43 -9.85 -7.78 -12.42
CA GLY A 43 -10.76 -8.68 -13.11
C GLY A 43 -11.18 -8.11 -14.45
N GLY A 44 -11.73 -8.95 -15.33
CA GLY A 44 -12.32 -8.53 -16.60
C GLY A 44 -11.31 -8.28 -17.72
N VAL A 45 -11.65 -7.40 -18.67
CA VAL A 45 -10.86 -7.20 -19.89
C VAL A 45 -9.99 -5.96 -19.77
N ILE A 46 -8.69 -6.11 -20.00
CA ILE A 46 -7.74 -5.01 -20.17
C ILE A 46 -7.82 -4.55 -21.62
N THR A 47 -8.51 -3.42 -21.83
CA THR A 47 -8.79 -2.84 -23.16
C THR A 47 -7.80 -1.75 -23.57
N GLN A 48 -6.92 -1.33 -22.66
CA GLN A 48 -5.89 -0.33 -22.92
C GLN A 48 -4.57 -0.81 -22.32
N SER A 49 -3.47 -0.52 -23.03
CA SER A 49 -2.14 -0.90 -22.57
C SER A 49 -1.86 -0.29 -21.21
N THR A 50 -1.39 -1.12 -20.29
CA THR A 50 -1.23 -0.75 -18.88
C THR A 50 0.02 -1.39 -18.31
N THR A 51 0.55 -0.76 -17.27
CA THR A 51 1.74 -1.22 -16.56
C THR A 51 1.38 -1.57 -15.13
N TRP A 52 1.62 -2.81 -14.76
CA TRP A 52 1.59 -3.26 -13.38
C TRP A 52 2.93 -2.96 -12.72
N VAL A 53 2.91 -2.02 -11.77
CA VAL A 53 4.06 -1.52 -11.02
C VAL A 53 4.18 -2.16 -9.63
N ILE A 54 5.41 -2.24 -9.11
CA ILE A 54 5.70 -2.87 -7.81
C ILE A 54 5.01 -2.18 -6.63
N THR A 55 4.78 -0.86 -6.71
CA THR A 55 4.13 -0.10 -5.62
C THR A 55 2.68 -0.52 -5.40
N ASN A 56 2.05 -1.17 -6.37
CA ASN A 56 0.66 -1.63 -6.34
C ASN A 56 0.56 -3.17 -6.23
N SER A 57 1.70 -3.83 -6.04
CA SER A 57 1.82 -5.28 -5.88
C SER A 57 1.49 -5.70 -4.43
N PRO A 58 0.75 -6.80 -4.21
CA PRO A 58 0.36 -7.78 -5.22
C PRO A 58 -0.88 -7.40 -6.04
N TYR A 59 -0.91 -7.85 -7.28
CA TYR A 59 -2.12 -7.84 -8.11
C TYR A 59 -2.89 -9.14 -7.88
N ILE A 60 -4.13 -9.05 -7.42
CA ILE A 60 -4.98 -10.18 -7.10
C ILE A 60 -5.99 -10.37 -8.23
N LEU A 61 -5.89 -11.47 -8.98
CA LEU A 61 -6.88 -11.83 -10.00
C LEU A 61 -8.12 -12.38 -9.28
N THR A 62 -9.15 -11.56 -9.16
CA THR A 62 -10.43 -11.91 -8.49
C THR A 62 -11.43 -12.60 -9.42
N SER A 63 -11.14 -12.55 -10.72
CA SER A 63 -11.85 -13.24 -11.80
C SER A 63 -10.90 -13.38 -13.00
N ASP A 64 -11.36 -13.94 -14.11
CA ASP A 64 -10.59 -13.98 -15.33
C ASP A 64 -10.17 -12.57 -15.78
N VAL A 65 -8.90 -12.43 -16.12
CA VAL A 65 -8.30 -11.23 -16.67
C VAL A 65 -7.89 -11.52 -18.10
N THR A 66 -8.50 -10.84 -19.06
CA THR A 66 -8.13 -10.96 -20.48
C THR A 66 -7.43 -9.70 -20.96
N VAL A 67 -6.17 -9.83 -21.38
CA VAL A 67 -5.49 -8.78 -22.15
C VAL A 67 -6.02 -8.83 -23.58
N ASN A 68 -6.73 -7.79 -24.00
CA ASN A 68 -7.37 -7.76 -25.32
C ASN A 68 -6.34 -7.78 -26.47
N ASP A 69 -6.82 -8.05 -27.68
CA ASP A 69 -5.99 -7.95 -28.90
C ASP A 69 -5.40 -6.54 -29.06
N ASP A 70 -4.22 -6.44 -29.67
CA ASP A 70 -3.43 -5.20 -29.82
C ASP A 70 -3.10 -4.41 -28.53
N VAL A 71 -3.39 -4.99 -27.35
CA VAL A 71 -3.10 -4.37 -26.04
C VAL A 71 -1.87 -5.01 -25.41
N THR A 72 -1.03 -4.18 -24.81
CA THR A 72 0.15 -4.65 -24.05
C THR A 72 -0.07 -4.50 -22.55
N LEU A 73 -0.05 -5.61 -21.84
CA LEU A 73 0.16 -5.63 -20.39
C LEU A 73 1.67 -5.69 -20.10
N THR A 74 2.21 -4.65 -19.49
CA THR A 74 3.59 -4.64 -18.98
C THR A 74 3.58 -4.96 -17.49
N ILE A 75 4.42 -5.89 -17.05
CA ILE A 75 4.60 -6.21 -15.63
C ILE A 75 6.05 -5.92 -15.27
N GLU A 76 6.26 -4.99 -14.33
CA GLU A 76 7.59 -4.57 -13.91
C GLU A 76 8.30 -5.66 -13.07
N PRO A 77 9.64 -5.68 -13.06
CA PRO A 77 10.41 -6.53 -12.16
C PRO A 77 9.96 -6.42 -10.70
N GLY A 78 9.90 -7.55 -9.99
CA GLY A 78 9.51 -7.60 -8.57
C GLY A 78 8.01 -7.61 -8.30
N VAL A 79 7.15 -7.48 -9.32
CA VAL A 79 5.70 -7.59 -9.15
C VAL A 79 5.29 -9.03 -8.82
N VAL A 80 4.33 -9.15 -7.89
CA VAL A 80 3.66 -10.39 -7.53
C VAL A 80 2.24 -10.35 -8.07
N VAL A 81 1.87 -11.38 -8.83
CA VAL A 81 0.51 -11.61 -9.34
C VAL A 81 -0.03 -12.86 -8.67
N LYS A 82 -1.21 -12.77 -8.07
CA LYS A 82 -1.85 -13.85 -7.35
C LYS A 82 -3.21 -14.19 -7.95
N GLY A 83 -3.42 -15.44 -8.33
CA GLY A 83 -4.73 -15.92 -8.78
C GLY A 83 -5.59 -16.43 -7.64
N GLN A 84 -6.84 -15.99 -7.54
CA GLN A 84 -7.85 -16.65 -6.72
C GLN A 84 -8.35 -17.94 -7.39
N THR A 85 -9.15 -18.74 -6.66
CA THR A 85 -9.75 -19.96 -7.20
C THR A 85 -10.54 -19.66 -8.48
N ASN A 86 -10.31 -20.46 -9.53
CA ASN A 86 -10.94 -20.29 -10.85
C ASN A 86 -10.71 -18.92 -11.49
N SER A 87 -9.53 -18.32 -11.31
CA SER A 87 -9.10 -17.14 -12.07
C SER A 87 -8.02 -17.50 -13.09
N GLU A 88 -8.11 -16.93 -14.28
CA GLU A 88 -7.13 -17.05 -15.35
C GLU A 88 -6.57 -15.67 -15.74
N LEU A 89 -5.26 -15.58 -16.04
CA LEU A 89 -4.70 -14.46 -16.80
C LEU A 89 -4.53 -14.91 -18.25
N LYS A 90 -5.46 -14.50 -19.10
CA LYS A 90 -5.48 -14.79 -20.53
C LYS A 90 -4.92 -13.62 -21.32
N THR A 91 -4.07 -13.91 -22.30
CA THR A 91 -3.43 -12.89 -23.14
C THR A 91 -3.78 -13.13 -24.61
N LEU A 92 -4.60 -12.24 -25.19
CA LEU A 92 -4.89 -12.23 -26.63
C LEU A 92 -3.92 -11.29 -27.36
N GLY A 93 -3.58 -10.16 -26.75
CA GLY A 93 -2.54 -9.24 -27.24
C GLY A 93 -1.14 -9.61 -26.73
N HIS A 94 -0.47 -8.66 -26.07
CA HIS A 94 0.91 -8.80 -25.64
C HIS A 94 1.06 -8.79 -24.13
N LEU A 95 1.93 -9.68 -23.62
CA LEU A 95 2.40 -9.68 -22.25
C LEU A 95 3.90 -9.41 -22.23
N HIS A 96 4.31 -8.28 -21.66
CA HIS A 96 5.70 -7.91 -21.44
C HIS A 96 6.04 -8.02 -19.96
N ALA A 97 6.58 -9.17 -19.55
CA ALA A 97 6.91 -9.48 -18.16
C ALA A 97 8.37 -9.96 -18.04
N VAL A 98 9.31 -9.01 -18.04
CA VAL A 98 10.75 -9.29 -18.01
C VAL A 98 11.30 -8.94 -16.63
N GLY A 99 11.37 -9.95 -15.74
CA GLY A 99 11.99 -9.82 -14.42
C GLY A 99 13.52 -9.86 -14.46
N THR A 100 14.16 -9.63 -13.32
CA THR A 100 15.62 -9.79 -13.15
C THR A 100 15.93 -10.83 -12.08
N ALA A 101 17.20 -11.27 -11.99
CA ALA A 101 17.62 -12.18 -10.95
C ALA A 101 17.46 -11.59 -9.53
N SER A 102 17.60 -10.26 -9.39
CA SER A 102 17.40 -9.56 -8.11
C SER A 102 15.93 -9.23 -7.82
N GLN A 103 15.10 -9.13 -8.86
CA GLN A 103 13.69 -8.76 -8.77
C GLN A 103 12.86 -9.63 -9.73
N PRO A 104 12.64 -10.91 -9.39
CA PRO A 104 11.83 -11.80 -10.22
C PRO A 104 10.36 -11.36 -10.21
N ILE A 105 9.65 -11.61 -11.31
CA ILE A 105 8.19 -11.50 -11.36
C ILE A 105 7.62 -12.82 -10.86
N THR A 106 6.71 -12.77 -9.89
CA THR A 106 6.13 -13.96 -9.27
C THR A 106 4.67 -14.13 -9.64
N PHE A 107 4.33 -15.21 -10.32
CA PHE A 107 2.95 -15.67 -10.47
C PHE A 107 2.71 -16.79 -9.45
N THR A 108 1.68 -16.63 -8.62
CA THR A 108 1.32 -17.62 -7.59
C THR A 108 -0.18 -17.61 -7.36
N SER A 109 -0.66 -18.47 -6.48
CA SER A 109 -2.05 -18.48 -6.03
C SER A 109 -2.24 -17.62 -4.78
N ASP A 110 -3.44 -17.05 -4.61
CA ASP A 110 -3.82 -16.29 -3.40
C ASP A 110 -4.26 -17.21 -2.23
N ILE A 111 -4.25 -18.53 -2.43
CA ILE A 111 -4.57 -19.49 -1.36
C ILE A 111 -3.46 -19.53 -0.31
N ASN A 112 -3.81 -19.16 0.92
CA ASN A 112 -2.99 -19.45 2.09
C ASN A 112 -3.31 -20.87 2.54
N THR A 113 -2.58 -21.87 2.05
CA THR A 113 -2.70 -23.26 2.51
C THR A 113 -2.02 -23.44 3.89
N GLY A 114 -2.36 -22.59 4.85
CA GLY A 114 -1.76 -22.50 6.18
C GLY A 114 -2.76 -22.58 7.34
N GLY A 115 -3.98 -23.06 7.08
CA GLY A 115 -4.97 -23.39 8.09
C GLY A 115 -5.55 -24.76 7.76
N ASP A 116 -5.14 -25.75 8.55
CA ASP A 116 -5.74 -27.08 8.64
C ASP A 116 -5.55 -27.98 7.41
N GLN A 117 -4.42 -28.72 7.38
CA GLN A 117 -4.35 -30.07 6.81
C GLN A 117 -3.56 -30.96 7.77
#